data_AF-A0A2T4WGX7-F1
#
_entry.id   AF-A0A2T4WGX7-F1
#
_cell.length_a   1.000
_cell.length_b   1.000
_cell.length_c   1.000
_cell.angle_alpha   90.00
_cell.angle_beta   90.00
_cell.angle_gamma   90.00
#
_symmetry.space_group_name_H-M   'P 1'
#
loop_
_entity.id
_entity.type
_entity.pdbx_description
1 polymer ?
#
loop_
_entity_poly.entity_id
_entity_poly.type
_entity_poly.pdbx_seq_one_letter_code
_entity_poly.pdbx_strand_id
1 'polypeptide(L)'
;MKVKLSPTDWIRLGILAAVFIIGITASYYILKPPPKLPIYNPSELDRRLVSEELQRVGINHKVLPFKLVNQFGDTITEANVEGKIYMADFFFTVCPDICKDMALQKRRIQEELMEEDFIILSHSVTPVMDSVPVMKAYGELQGAVKGKWHLLTGDKKHIYDLARKSYFAIFDGGGKGDEADFIHTENFILVDPDKRIRGYYDGTSAEDVDRLIKDYAILKKEYPY
;
A
#
# COMPACT_ATOMS: atom_id res chain seq x y z
N MET A 1 55.95 -28.87 -17.20
CA MET A 1 56.03 -29.59 -15.90
C MET A 1 54.60 -29.95 -15.48
N LYS A 2 54.20 -31.24 -15.53
CA LYS A 2 52.85 -31.66 -15.09
C LYS A 2 52.90 -31.86 -13.57
N VAL A 3 52.20 -31.04 -12.81
CA VAL A 3 52.06 -31.22 -11.36
C VAL A 3 51.22 -32.48 -11.13
N LYS A 4 51.81 -33.53 -10.54
CA LYS A 4 51.08 -34.72 -10.08
C LYS A 4 50.63 -34.45 -8.65
N LEU A 5 49.35 -34.14 -8.47
CA LEU A 5 48.73 -34.01 -7.16
C LEU A 5 48.47 -35.40 -6.57
N SER A 6 48.83 -35.59 -5.31
CA SER A 6 48.52 -36.82 -4.57
C SER A 6 47.05 -36.82 -4.12
N PRO A 7 46.46 -37.98 -3.77
CA PRO A 7 45.09 -38.04 -3.24
C PRO A 7 44.86 -37.15 -2.02
N THR A 8 45.88 -36.96 -1.17
CA THR A 8 45.79 -36.09 0.01
C THR A 8 45.85 -34.61 -0.36
N ASP A 9 46.53 -34.22 -1.44
CA ASP A 9 46.52 -32.84 -1.94
C ASP A 9 45.14 -32.45 -2.48
N TRP A 10 44.46 -33.38 -3.16
CA TRP A 10 43.06 -33.19 -3.59
C TRP A 10 42.10 -33.04 -2.42
N ILE A 11 42.27 -33.83 -1.36
CA ILE A 11 41.48 -33.70 -0.14
C ILE A 11 41.70 -32.33 0.51
N ARG A 12 42.96 -31.88 0.63
CA ARG A 12 43.29 -30.56 1.18
C ARG A 12 42.70 -29.41 0.35
N LEU A 13 42.79 -29.50 -0.97
CA LEU A 13 42.18 -28.52 -1.89
C LEU A 13 40.65 -28.51 -1.76
N GLY A 14 40.03 -29.69 -1.61
CA GLY A 14 38.59 -29.80 -1.38
C GLY A 14 38.14 -29.16 -0.07
N ILE A 15 38.87 -29.38 1.03
CA ILE A 15 38.61 -28.75 2.32
C ILE A 15 38.76 -27.23 2.23
N LEU A 16 39.84 -26.75 1.62
CA LEU A 16 40.07 -25.31 1.44
C LEU A 16 38.94 -24.66 0.62
N ALA A 17 38.53 -25.30 -0.49
CA ALA A 17 37.43 -24.83 -1.32
C ALA A 17 36.10 -24.81 -0.54
N ALA A 18 35.82 -25.84 0.25
CA ALA A 18 34.62 -25.89 1.08
C ALA A 18 34.59 -24.76 2.11
N VAL A 19 35.72 -24.50 2.81
CA VAL A 19 35.83 -23.38 3.75
C VAL A 19 35.59 -22.05 3.04
N PHE A 20 36.12 -21.87 1.83
CA PHE A 20 35.93 -20.64 1.06
C PHE A 20 34.48 -20.47 0.60
N ILE A 21 33.83 -21.53 0.12
CA ILE A 21 32.42 -21.52 -0.29
C ILE A 21 31.51 -21.22 0.90
N ILE A 22 31.75 -21.86 2.06
CA ILE A 22 31.01 -21.60 3.30
C ILE A 22 31.22 -20.16 3.74
N GLY A 23 32.46 -19.66 3.73
CA GLY A 23 32.79 -18.29 4.09
C GLY A 23 32.10 -17.26 3.19
N ILE A 24 32.14 -17.45 1.87
CA ILE A 24 31.46 -16.57 0.90
C ILE A 24 29.94 -16.62 1.11
N THR A 25 29.37 -17.81 1.29
CA THR A 25 27.92 -17.96 1.48
C THR A 25 27.46 -17.30 2.78
N ALA A 26 28.17 -17.55 3.89
CA ALA A 26 27.90 -16.91 5.16
C ALA A 26 28.05 -15.38 5.07
N SER A 27 29.13 -14.90 4.44
CA SER A 27 29.36 -13.48 4.21
C SER A 27 28.26 -12.86 3.36
N TYR A 28 27.78 -13.56 2.32
CA TYR A 28 26.68 -13.09 1.48
C TYR A 28 25.40 -12.89 2.31
N TYR A 29 25.03 -13.85 3.15
CA TYR A 29 23.82 -13.72 3.98
C TYR A 29 23.98 -12.72 5.13
N ILE A 30 25.18 -12.53 5.68
CA ILE A 30 25.46 -11.53 6.72
C ILE A 30 25.44 -10.11 6.16
N LEU A 31 25.97 -9.91 4.94
CA LEU A 31 26.09 -8.58 4.33
C LEU A 31 24.86 -8.17 3.52
N LYS A 32 23.92 -9.08 3.22
CA LYS A 32 22.71 -8.77 2.45
C LYS A 32 21.81 -7.87 3.31
N PRO A 33 21.60 -6.59 2.92
CA PRO A 33 20.74 -5.70 3.68
C PRO A 33 19.31 -6.23 3.69
N PRO A 34 18.53 -5.99 4.76
CA PRO A 34 17.12 -6.33 4.76
C PRO A 34 16.42 -5.60 3.59
N PRO A 35 15.42 -6.23 2.96
CA PRO A 35 14.67 -5.57 1.91
C PRO A 35 14.03 -4.29 2.46
N LYS A 36 14.05 -3.22 1.67
CA LYS A 36 13.38 -1.95 1.96
C LYS A 36 12.53 -1.55 0.77
N LEU A 37 11.30 -1.12 1.04
CA LEU A 37 10.41 -0.64 -0.01
C LEU A 37 10.79 0.77 -0.45
N PRO A 38 10.57 1.13 -1.72
CA PRO A 38 10.71 2.52 -2.16
C PRO A 38 9.74 3.44 -1.42
N ILE A 39 10.03 4.74 -1.48
CA ILE A 39 9.10 5.80 -1.08
C ILE A 39 8.66 6.48 -2.36
N TYR A 40 7.35 6.48 -2.64
CA TYR A 40 6.82 7.10 -3.85
C TYR A 40 6.60 8.59 -3.61
N ASN A 41 7.39 9.42 -4.30
CA ASN A 41 7.19 10.87 -4.34
C ASN A 41 6.51 11.29 -5.64
N PRO A 42 5.72 12.39 -5.63
CA PRO A 42 5.08 12.88 -6.85
C PRO A 42 6.06 13.11 -8.01
N SER A 43 7.29 13.57 -7.78
CA SER A 43 8.26 13.77 -8.88
C SER A 43 8.75 12.48 -9.55
N GLU A 44 8.52 11.33 -8.93
CA GLU A 44 8.94 10.01 -9.42
C GLU A 44 7.80 9.24 -10.09
N LEU A 45 6.56 9.76 -9.99
CA LEU A 45 5.41 9.26 -10.74
C LEU A 45 5.45 9.81 -12.17
N ASP A 46 4.83 9.10 -13.13
CA ASP A 46 4.73 9.56 -14.53
C ASP A 46 4.27 11.02 -14.57
N ARG A 47 4.90 11.86 -15.40
CA ARG A 47 4.56 13.30 -15.51
C ARG A 47 3.10 13.53 -15.87
N ARG A 48 2.44 12.53 -16.46
CA ARG A 48 0.99 12.48 -16.73
C ARG A 48 0.15 12.07 -15.52
N LEU A 49 0.70 12.06 -14.30
CA LEU A 49 0.00 11.80 -13.04
C LEU A 49 0.07 13.01 -12.07
N VAL A 50 0.79 14.09 -12.45
CA VAL A 50 1.24 15.13 -11.52
C VAL A 50 1.06 16.53 -12.11
N SER A 51 0.31 17.40 -11.45
CA SER A 51 0.15 18.81 -11.85
C SER A 51 1.47 19.60 -11.76
N GLU A 52 1.66 20.62 -12.60
CA GLU A 52 2.91 21.41 -12.68
C GLU A 52 3.32 22.04 -11.33
N GLU A 53 2.35 22.31 -10.44
CA GLU A 53 2.59 22.86 -9.11
C GLU A 53 3.22 21.82 -8.15
N LEU A 54 2.86 20.55 -8.29
CA LEU A 54 3.37 19.43 -7.48
C LEU A 54 4.72 18.88 -7.97
N GLN A 55 5.11 19.19 -9.21
CA GLN A 55 6.44 18.84 -9.75
C GLN A 55 7.59 19.54 -9.00
N ARG A 56 7.30 20.61 -8.24
CA ARG A 56 8.27 21.33 -7.40
C ARG A 56 8.32 20.87 -5.93
N VAL A 57 7.40 20.00 -5.50
CA VAL A 57 7.32 19.47 -4.12
C VAL A 57 8.14 18.18 -3.97
N GLY A 58 9.06 17.92 -4.90
CA GLY A 58 9.49 16.59 -5.35
C GLY A 58 10.20 15.65 -4.38
N ILE A 59 10.33 15.94 -3.09
CA ILE A 59 10.95 15.00 -2.14
C ILE A 59 10.22 15.02 -0.79
N ASN A 60 10.02 13.83 -0.21
CA ASN A 60 9.44 13.62 1.12
C ASN A 60 7.94 13.93 1.21
N HIS A 61 7.18 13.54 0.19
CA HIS A 61 5.72 13.64 0.23
C HIS A 61 5.15 12.79 1.38
N LYS A 62 4.13 13.35 2.04
CA LYS A 62 3.33 12.66 3.05
C LYS A 62 1.87 12.83 2.74
N VAL A 63 1.07 11.81 3.08
CA VAL A 63 -0.38 11.90 3.00
C VAL A 63 -0.85 13.12 3.79
N LEU A 64 -1.64 13.96 3.13
CA LEU A 64 -2.19 15.19 3.67
C LEU A 64 -3.16 14.88 4.82
N PRO A 65 -3.29 15.79 5.81
CA PRO A 65 -4.31 15.68 6.85
C PRO A 65 -5.70 15.54 6.25
N PHE A 66 -6.56 14.79 6.92
CA PHE A 66 -7.93 14.59 6.50
C PHE A 66 -8.89 14.53 7.68
N LYS A 67 -10.14 14.86 7.42
CA LYS A 67 -11.22 14.72 8.41
C LYS A 67 -12.47 14.24 7.71
N LEU A 68 -12.77 12.97 7.91
CA LEU A 68 -13.87 12.25 7.26
C LEU A 68 -14.73 11.55 8.31
N VAL A 69 -15.85 10.99 7.87
CA VAL A 69 -16.80 10.25 8.73
C VAL A 69 -16.88 8.81 8.26
N ASN A 70 -16.81 7.86 9.20
CA ASN A 70 -16.91 6.45 8.88
C ASN A 70 -18.37 5.93 8.81
N GLN A 71 -18.55 4.66 8.47
CA GLN A 71 -19.85 3.99 8.41
C GLN A 71 -20.60 3.88 9.75
N PHE A 72 -19.95 4.18 10.86
CA PHE A 72 -20.54 4.21 12.20
C PHE A 72 -20.88 5.63 12.66
N GLY A 73 -20.56 6.65 11.87
CA GLY A 73 -20.73 8.06 12.22
C GLY A 73 -19.57 8.66 13.01
N ASP A 74 -18.48 7.90 13.23
CA ASP A 74 -17.30 8.41 13.93
C ASP A 74 -16.48 9.30 13.00
N THR A 75 -15.90 10.37 13.56
CA THR A 75 -14.91 11.18 12.85
C THR A 75 -13.58 10.45 12.79
N ILE A 76 -13.04 10.26 11.58
CA ILE A 76 -11.72 9.67 11.32
C ILE A 76 -10.80 10.74 10.73
N THR A 77 -9.59 10.80 11.25
CA THR A 77 -8.52 11.74 10.87
C THR A 77 -7.19 11.02 10.71
N GLU A 78 -6.15 11.72 10.27
CA GLU A 78 -4.80 11.18 10.21
C GLU A 78 -4.29 10.68 11.57
N ALA A 79 -4.78 11.25 12.68
CA ALA A 79 -4.42 10.80 14.03
C ALA A 79 -4.87 9.37 14.33
N ASN A 80 -5.91 8.88 13.65
CA ASN A 80 -6.39 7.50 13.82
C ASN A 80 -5.47 6.46 13.16
N VAL A 81 -4.60 6.89 12.24
CA VAL A 81 -3.62 6.04 11.54
C VAL A 81 -2.17 6.43 11.83
N GLU A 82 -1.95 7.36 12.77
CA GLU A 82 -0.61 7.79 13.16
C GLU A 82 0.17 6.61 13.76
N GLY A 83 1.40 6.39 13.28
CA GLY A 83 2.23 5.28 13.74
C GLY A 83 1.84 3.91 13.17
N LYS A 84 0.82 3.83 12.32
CA LYS A 84 0.30 2.57 11.77
C LYS A 84 0.64 2.40 10.30
N ILE A 85 0.82 1.15 9.89
CA ILE A 85 0.81 0.80 8.46
C ILE A 85 -0.66 0.64 8.07
N TYR A 86 -1.07 1.28 6.99
CA TYR A 86 -2.45 1.20 6.52
C TYR A 86 -2.53 1.15 5.00
N MET A 87 -3.64 0.64 4.49
CA MET A 87 -3.98 0.68 3.08
C MET A 87 -5.09 1.68 2.85
N ALA A 88 -4.96 2.49 1.80
CA ALA A 88 -6.01 3.34 1.29
C ALA A 88 -6.52 2.85 -0.06
N ASP A 89 -7.82 2.97 -0.28
CA ASP A 89 -8.46 2.80 -1.60
C ASP A 89 -9.57 3.84 -1.79
N PHE A 90 -10.03 3.97 -3.04
CA PHE A 90 -11.14 4.84 -3.42
C PHE A 90 -12.25 3.98 -4.02
N PHE A 91 -13.46 4.09 -3.47
CA PHE A 91 -14.56 3.18 -3.79
C PHE A 91 -15.89 3.94 -3.91
N PHE A 92 -16.93 3.24 -4.37
CA PHE A 92 -18.31 3.70 -4.30
C PHE A 92 -19.22 2.48 -4.10
N THR A 93 -20.34 2.64 -3.40
CA THR A 93 -21.16 1.47 -3.00
C THR A 93 -21.96 0.87 -4.16
N VAL A 94 -22.28 1.68 -5.18
CA VAL A 94 -23.07 1.28 -6.36
C VAL A 94 -22.15 0.98 -7.53
N CYS A 95 -21.33 -0.06 -7.41
CA CYS A 95 -20.37 -0.41 -8.44
C CYS A 95 -20.81 -1.65 -9.24
N PRO A 96 -20.95 -1.54 -10.57
CA PRO A 96 -21.55 -2.60 -11.38
C PRO A 96 -20.66 -3.83 -11.62
N ASP A 97 -19.33 -3.68 -11.68
CA ASP A 97 -18.41 -4.79 -12.04
C ASP A 97 -17.16 -4.92 -11.16
N ILE A 98 -16.09 -4.14 -11.41
CA ILE A 98 -14.74 -4.37 -10.86
C ILE A 98 -14.65 -4.41 -9.33
N CYS A 99 -15.60 -3.77 -8.65
CA CYS A 99 -15.58 -3.67 -7.20
C CYS A 99 -15.88 -4.99 -6.49
N LYS A 100 -16.40 -6.01 -7.19
CA LYS A 100 -16.56 -7.36 -6.61
C LYS A 100 -15.21 -7.99 -6.31
N ASP A 101 -14.28 -7.90 -7.26
CA ASP A 101 -12.94 -8.44 -7.12
C ASP A 101 -12.16 -7.65 -6.07
N MET A 102 -12.22 -6.31 -6.12
CA MET A 102 -11.60 -5.48 -5.08
C MET A 102 -12.16 -5.75 -3.68
N ALA A 103 -13.47 -5.92 -3.54
CA ALA A 103 -14.07 -6.24 -2.25
C ALA A 103 -13.65 -7.62 -1.75
N LEU A 104 -13.52 -8.61 -2.64
CA LEU A 104 -12.96 -9.92 -2.31
C LEU A 104 -11.52 -9.80 -1.81
N GLN A 105 -10.68 -9.02 -2.48
CA GLN A 105 -9.30 -8.82 -2.06
C GLN A 105 -9.18 -8.06 -0.73
N LYS A 106 -10.05 -7.07 -0.48
CA LYS A 106 -10.08 -6.38 0.83
C LYS A 106 -10.45 -7.32 1.96
N ARG A 107 -11.42 -8.23 1.75
CA ARG A 107 -11.72 -9.29 2.73
C ARG A 107 -10.50 -10.17 2.99
N ARG A 108 -9.81 -10.60 1.93
CA ARG A 108 -8.58 -11.42 2.05
C ARG A 108 -7.49 -10.70 2.85
N ILE A 109 -7.22 -9.43 2.54
CA ILE A 109 -6.24 -8.61 3.29
C ILE A 109 -6.65 -8.50 4.76
N GLN A 110 -7.92 -8.20 5.04
CA GLN A 110 -8.43 -8.10 6.41
C GLN A 110 -8.28 -9.41 7.18
N GLU A 111 -8.55 -10.56 6.54
CA GLU A 111 -8.41 -11.89 7.15
C GLU A 111 -6.94 -12.22 7.45
N GLU A 112 -6.04 -12.03 6.48
CA GLU A 112 -4.60 -12.32 6.63
C GLU A 112 -3.91 -11.39 7.64
N LEU A 113 -4.38 -10.14 7.77
CA LEU A 113 -3.83 -9.12 8.67
C LEU A 113 -4.72 -8.84 9.89
N MET A 114 -5.59 -9.78 10.26
CA MET A 114 -6.58 -9.54 11.33
C MET A 114 -5.93 -9.28 12.70
N GLU A 115 -4.89 -10.05 13.02
CA GLU A 115 -4.13 -9.96 14.28
C GLU A 115 -3.08 -8.84 14.29
N GLU A 116 -2.93 -8.15 13.16
CA GLU A 116 -1.91 -7.13 12.92
C GLU A 116 -2.46 -5.72 13.16
N ASP A 117 -1.64 -4.74 13.56
CA ASP A 117 -2.09 -3.34 13.68
C ASP A 117 -2.17 -2.64 12.30
N PHE A 118 -2.98 -3.23 11.43
CA PHE A 118 -3.23 -2.79 10.07
C PHE A 118 -4.64 -2.23 9.91
N ILE A 119 -4.76 -1.14 9.16
CA ILE A 119 -6.03 -0.45 8.90
C ILE A 119 -6.28 -0.36 7.39
N ILE A 120 -7.54 -0.53 7.00
CA ILE A 120 -8.04 -0.26 5.65
C ILE A 120 -8.90 1.00 5.69
N LEU A 121 -8.55 2.01 4.88
CA LEU A 121 -9.29 3.24 4.67
C LEU A 121 -9.85 3.28 3.24
N SER A 122 -11.12 2.95 3.07
CA SER A 122 -11.81 3.08 1.79
C SER A 122 -12.52 4.43 1.71
N HIS A 123 -12.15 5.28 0.75
CA HIS A 123 -12.69 6.63 0.59
C HIS A 123 -13.79 6.64 -0.48
N SER A 124 -15.01 7.03 -0.11
CA SER A 124 -16.13 7.10 -1.04
C SER A 124 -15.96 8.25 -2.05
N VAL A 125 -15.93 7.93 -3.34
CA VAL A 125 -15.90 8.92 -4.42
C VAL A 125 -17.30 9.44 -4.79
N THR A 126 -18.35 8.83 -4.22
CA THR A 126 -19.75 9.24 -4.37
C THR A 126 -20.40 9.62 -3.02
N PRO A 127 -19.85 10.59 -2.26
CA PRO A 127 -20.29 10.86 -0.89
C PRO A 127 -21.75 11.36 -0.78
N VAL A 128 -22.33 11.86 -1.87
CA VAL A 128 -23.76 12.25 -1.93
C VAL A 128 -24.68 11.03 -1.87
N MET A 129 -24.27 9.92 -2.47
CA MET A 129 -25.03 8.65 -2.45
C MET A 129 -24.61 7.78 -1.25
N ASP A 130 -23.31 7.74 -0.96
CA ASP A 130 -22.70 6.94 0.09
C ASP A 130 -22.80 7.65 1.45
N SER A 131 -24.05 7.82 1.90
CA SER A 131 -24.36 8.27 3.25
C SER A 131 -23.92 7.24 4.31
N VAL A 132 -23.79 7.67 5.57
CA VAL A 132 -23.40 6.79 6.68
C VAL A 132 -24.25 5.50 6.75
N PRO A 133 -25.61 5.54 6.68
CA PRO A 133 -26.41 4.31 6.67
C PRO A 133 -26.14 3.40 5.47
N VAL A 134 -25.91 3.97 4.28
CA VAL A 134 -25.61 3.21 3.05
C VAL A 134 -24.25 2.53 3.17
N MET A 135 -23.23 3.25 3.62
CA MET A 135 -21.90 2.68 3.89
C MET A 135 -21.95 1.62 4.99
N LYS A 136 -22.81 1.79 6.00
CA LYS A 136 -22.98 0.79 7.06
C LYS A 136 -23.52 -0.52 6.50
N ALA A 137 -24.59 -0.47 5.72
CA ALA A 137 -25.16 -1.64 5.05
C ALA A 137 -24.15 -2.30 4.10
N TYR A 138 -23.40 -1.50 3.35
CA TYR A 138 -22.32 -2.00 2.49
C TYR A 138 -21.21 -2.69 3.31
N GLY A 139 -20.76 -2.09 4.40
CA GLY A 139 -19.74 -2.66 5.28
C GLY A 139 -20.19 -3.97 5.93
N GLU A 140 -21.45 -4.06 6.35
CA GLU A 140 -22.05 -5.30 6.86
C GLU A 140 -22.06 -6.40 5.79
N LEU A 141 -22.44 -6.06 4.55
CA LEU A 141 -22.41 -6.99 3.42
C LEU A 141 -20.99 -7.49 3.10
N GLN A 142 -19.98 -6.62 3.23
CA GLN A 142 -18.58 -7.00 2.97
C GLN A 142 -17.89 -7.65 4.16
N GLY A 143 -18.52 -7.70 5.35
CA GLY A 143 -17.87 -8.17 6.57
C GLY A 143 -16.74 -7.25 7.06
N ALA A 144 -16.87 -5.94 6.84
CA ALA A 144 -15.91 -4.94 7.29
C ALA A 144 -15.85 -4.90 8.84
N VAL A 145 -14.69 -5.24 9.40
CA VAL A 145 -14.50 -5.32 10.86
C VAL A 145 -14.30 -3.92 11.44
N LYS A 146 -15.09 -3.59 12.47
CA LYS A 146 -14.99 -2.32 13.19
C LYS A 146 -13.57 -2.13 13.75
N GLY A 147 -12.96 -0.99 13.47
CA GLY A 147 -11.60 -0.65 13.93
C GLY A 147 -10.47 -1.18 13.03
N LYS A 148 -10.79 -2.02 12.04
CA LYS A 148 -9.84 -2.48 11.02
C LYS A 148 -10.18 -1.86 9.66
N TRP A 149 -11.45 -1.85 9.27
CA TRP A 149 -11.88 -1.36 7.98
C TRP A 149 -12.87 -0.18 8.13
N HIS A 150 -12.40 1.00 7.75
CA HIS A 150 -13.16 2.23 7.74
C HIS A 150 -13.61 2.57 6.32
N LEU A 151 -14.93 2.69 6.15
CA LEU A 151 -15.54 3.23 4.94
C LEU A 151 -15.82 4.70 5.19
N LEU A 152 -15.12 5.58 4.49
CA LEU A 152 -15.05 7.00 4.75
C LEU A 152 -15.87 7.80 3.73
N THR A 153 -16.64 8.77 4.21
CA THR A 153 -17.37 9.76 3.40
C THR A 153 -17.16 11.17 3.96
N GLY A 154 -17.54 12.20 3.20
CA GLY A 154 -17.35 13.59 3.58
C GLY A 154 -17.50 14.56 2.41
N ASP A 155 -16.82 15.70 2.51
CA ASP A 155 -16.81 16.68 1.43
C ASP A 155 -16.18 16.11 0.16
N LYS A 156 -16.91 16.17 -0.96
CA LYS A 156 -16.48 15.60 -2.25
C LYS A 156 -15.17 16.21 -2.72
N LYS A 157 -15.02 17.54 -2.61
CA LYS A 157 -13.80 18.23 -3.05
C LYS A 157 -12.59 17.75 -2.24
N HIS A 158 -12.74 17.63 -0.92
CA HIS A 158 -11.69 17.12 -0.05
C HIS A 158 -11.26 15.69 -0.41
N ILE A 159 -12.21 14.78 -0.65
CA ILE A 159 -11.90 13.39 -1.06
C ILE A 159 -11.17 13.36 -2.40
N TYR A 160 -11.59 14.19 -3.36
CA TYR A 160 -10.96 14.26 -4.67
C TYR A 160 -9.55 14.88 -4.61
N ASP A 161 -9.36 15.91 -3.76
CA ASP A 161 -8.03 16.45 -3.46
C ASP A 161 -7.13 15.38 -2.81
N LEU A 162 -7.66 14.57 -1.89
CA LEU A 162 -6.92 13.44 -1.32
C LEU A 162 -6.52 12.44 -2.40
N ALA A 163 -7.44 12.03 -3.28
CA ALA A 163 -7.15 11.09 -4.34
C ALA A 163 -6.02 11.56 -5.26
N ARG A 164 -6.06 12.81 -5.70
CA ARG A 164 -5.15 13.35 -6.74
C ARG A 164 -3.86 13.92 -6.20
N LYS A 165 -3.92 14.62 -5.08
CA LYS A 165 -2.79 15.42 -4.56
C LYS A 165 -2.11 14.78 -3.37
N SER A 166 -2.78 13.84 -2.69
CA SER A 166 -2.25 13.18 -1.51
C SER A 166 -1.87 11.72 -1.76
N TYR A 167 -2.79 10.94 -2.30
CA TYR A 167 -2.56 9.51 -2.54
C TYR A 167 -2.05 9.22 -3.96
N PHE A 168 -2.18 10.19 -4.88
CA PHE A 168 -1.89 10.04 -6.31
C PHE A 168 -2.55 8.79 -6.92
N ALA A 169 -3.77 8.48 -6.47
CA ALA A 169 -4.52 7.30 -6.89
C ALA A 169 -4.93 7.37 -8.37
N ILE A 170 -5.10 8.60 -8.90
CA ILE A 170 -5.47 8.93 -10.28
C ILE A 170 -4.76 10.23 -10.69
N PHE A 171 -4.55 10.41 -11.99
CA PHE A 171 -4.06 11.66 -12.58
C PHE A 171 -4.88 12.89 -12.16
N ASP A 172 -4.19 13.97 -11.81
CA ASP A 172 -4.77 15.31 -11.74
C ASP A 172 -4.89 15.94 -13.13
N GLY A 173 -6.00 15.68 -13.83
CA GLY A 173 -6.33 16.34 -15.09
C GLY A 173 -6.80 17.80 -14.95
N GLY A 174 -6.78 18.39 -13.74
CA GLY A 174 -7.28 19.73 -13.47
C GLY A 174 -8.81 19.84 -13.37
N GLY A 175 -9.51 18.70 -13.31
CA GLY A 175 -10.97 18.64 -13.21
C GLY A 175 -11.50 19.04 -11.83
N LYS A 176 -12.77 19.49 -11.80
CA LYS A 176 -13.46 19.96 -10.57
C LYS A 176 -14.34 18.87 -9.92
N GLY A 177 -14.18 17.61 -10.31
CA GLY A 177 -14.99 16.48 -9.84
C GLY A 177 -16.37 16.39 -10.51
N ASP A 178 -16.49 16.76 -11.79
CA ASP A 178 -17.67 16.51 -12.62
C ASP A 178 -17.68 15.06 -13.18
N GLU A 179 -18.68 14.69 -13.97
CA GLU A 179 -18.85 13.32 -14.50
C GLU A 179 -17.67 12.85 -15.37
N ALA A 180 -17.01 13.76 -16.08
CA ALA A 180 -15.82 13.47 -16.88
C ALA A 180 -14.56 13.27 -16.02
N ASP A 181 -14.62 13.65 -14.75
CA ASP A 181 -13.54 13.65 -13.77
C ASP A 181 -13.80 12.65 -12.63
N PHE A 182 -14.63 11.63 -12.89
CA PHE A 182 -14.94 10.57 -11.93
C PHE A 182 -13.70 9.72 -11.61
N ILE A 183 -13.53 9.38 -10.33
CA ILE A 183 -12.40 8.58 -9.87
C ILE A 183 -12.73 7.11 -10.11
N HIS A 184 -12.16 6.53 -11.17
CA HIS A 184 -12.21 5.10 -11.44
C HIS A 184 -10.80 4.51 -11.33
N THR A 185 -10.54 3.76 -10.26
CA THR A 185 -9.24 3.14 -10.01
C THR A 185 -9.41 1.82 -9.29
N GLU A 186 -8.64 0.83 -9.72
CA GLU A 186 -8.45 -0.43 -8.99
C GLU A 186 -7.34 -0.36 -7.93
N ASN A 187 -6.70 0.79 -7.72
CA ASN A 187 -5.48 0.86 -6.91
C ASN A 187 -5.73 0.71 -5.40
N PHE A 188 -5.02 -0.23 -4.79
CA PHE A 188 -4.71 -0.25 -3.36
C PHE A 188 -3.37 0.43 -3.12
N ILE A 189 -3.31 1.24 -2.07
CA ILE A 189 -2.15 2.09 -1.77
C ILE A 189 -1.67 1.78 -0.37
N LEU A 190 -0.43 1.28 -0.25
CA LEU A 190 0.18 0.97 1.05
C LEU A 190 0.91 2.20 1.59
N VAL A 191 0.61 2.57 2.82
CA VAL A 191 1.18 3.74 3.50
C VAL A 191 1.84 3.31 4.81
N ASP A 192 3.04 3.84 5.07
CA ASP A 192 3.81 3.54 6.27
C ASP A 192 3.47 4.45 7.47
N PRO A 193 3.99 4.14 8.68
CA PRO A 193 3.74 4.91 9.91
C PRO A 193 4.07 6.40 9.84
N ASP A 194 4.95 6.79 8.92
CA ASP A 194 5.37 8.17 8.69
C ASP A 194 4.51 8.89 7.64
N LYS A 195 3.41 8.26 7.21
CA LYS A 195 2.45 8.72 6.20
C LYS A 195 3.03 8.79 4.79
N ARG A 196 4.00 7.92 4.47
CA ARG A 196 4.63 7.87 3.15
C ARG A 196 4.09 6.69 2.34
N ILE A 197 3.88 6.91 1.05
CA ILE A 197 3.38 5.86 0.14
C ILE A 197 4.53 4.90 -0.18
N ARG A 198 4.29 3.60 0.01
CA ARG A 198 5.29 2.53 -0.16
C ARG A 198 4.97 1.56 -1.28
N GLY A 199 3.78 1.66 -1.88
CA GLY A 199 3.39 0.83 -3.01
C GLY A 199 2.00 1.14 -3.55
N TYR A 200 1.85 0.86 -4.84
CA TYR A 200 0.57 0.77 -5.54
C TYR A 200 0.39 -0.68 -6.02
N TYR A 201 -0.83 -1.18 -5.88
CA TYR A 201 -1.19 -2.55 -6.20
C TYR A 201 -2.53 -2.56 -6.91
N ASP A 202 -2.65 -3.36 -7.95
CA ASP A 202 -3.94 -3.66 -8.57
C ASP A 202 -4.79 -4.49 -7.59
N GLY A 203 -5.84 -3.85 -7.05
CA GLY A 203 -6.77 -4.46 -6.11
C GLY A 203 -7.69 -5.51 -6.71
N THR A 204 -7.66 -5.73 -8.02
CA THR A 204 -8.36 -6.84 -8.69
C THR A 204 -7.44 -8.06 -8.90
N SER A 205 -6.12 -7.87 -8.91
CA SER A 205 -5.15 -8.97 -9.07
C SER A 205 -4.81 -9.64 -7.74
N ALA A 206 -4.95 -10.96 -7.70
CA ALA A 206 -4.59 -11.75 -6.53
C ALA A 206 -3.07 -11.72 -6.25
N GLU A 207 -2.26 -11.70 -7.31
CA GLU A 207 -0.80 -11.65 -7.25
C GLU A 207 -0.30 -10.32 -6.68
N ASP A 208 -0.92 -9.21 -7.09
CA ASP A 208 -0.54 -7.89 -6.59
C ASP A 208 -0.98 -7.69 -5.14
N VAL A 209 -2.08 -8.30 -4.72
CA VAL A 209 -2.48 -8.35 -3.30
C VAL A 209 -1.54 -9.23 -2.47
N ASP A 210 -1.02 -10.33 -3.02
CA ASP A 210 0.03 -11.10 -2.35
C ASP A 210 1.31 -10.26 -2.18
N ARG A 211 1.62 -9.42 -3.18
CA ARG A 211 2.74 -8.48 -3.10
C ARG A 211 2.51 -7.45 -2.00
N LEU A 212 1.30 -6.89 -1.89
CA LEU A 212 0.92 -5.96 -0.81
C LEU A 212 1.13 -6.59 0.57
N ILE A 213 0.66 -7.82 0.79
CA ILE A 213 0.81 -8.51 2.09
C ILE A 213 2.29 -8.77 2.43
N LYS A 214 3.09 -9.15 1.43
CA LYS A 214 4.56 -9.32 1.60
C LYS A 214 5.24 -7.99 1.93
N ASP A 215 4.83 -6.92 1.26
CA ASP A 215 5.36 -5.57 1.44
C ASP A 215 4.97 -5.02 2.83
N TYR A 216 3.75 -5.27 3.31
CA TYR A 216 3.36 -5.03 4.71
C TYR A 216 4.33 -5.72 5.69
N ALA A 217 4.67 -6.99 5.46
CA ALA A 217 5.59 -7.73 6.33
C ALA A 217 7.02 -7.16 6.31
N ILE A 218 7.44 -6.53 5.21
CA ILE A 218 8.71 -5.79 5.12
C ILE A 218 8.62 -4.51 5.95
N LEU A 219 7.54 -3.73 5.81
CA LEU A 219 7.34 -2.50 6.59
C LEU A 219 7.27 -2.77 8.08
N LYS A 220 6.59 -3.84 8.50
CA LYS A 220 6.52 -4.23 9.91
C LYS A 220 7.91 -4.48 10.51
N LYS A 221 8.87 -4.99 9.72
CA LYS A 221 10.26 -5.17 10.17
C LYS A 221 11.07 -3.87 10.18
N GLU A 222 10.72 -2.92 9.30
CA GLU A 222 11.33 -1.59 9.26
C GLU A 222 10.87 -0.72 10.45
N TYR A 223 9.65 -0.95 10.94
CA TYR A 223 9.03 -0.24 12.05
C TYR A 223 8.67 -1.20 13.21
N PRO A 224 9.66 -1.73 13.95
CA PRO A 224 9.41 -2.61 15.09
C PRO A 224 8.93 -1.79 16.28
N TYR A 225 7.62 -1.60 16.39
CA TYR A 225 6.95 -1.02 17.55
C TYR A 225 6.11 -2.08 18.26
#